data_AF-A0A5J4XXI6-F1
#
_entry.id   AF-A0A5J4XXI6-F1
#
_cell.length_a   1.000
_cell.length_b   1.000
_cell.length_c   1.000
_cell.angle_alpha   90.00
_cell.angle_beta   90.00
_cell.angle_gamma   90.00
#
_symmetry.space_group_name_H-M   'P 1'
#
loop_
_entity.id
_entity.type
_entity.pdbx_description
1 polymer ?
#
loop_
_entity_poly.entity_id
_entity_poly.type
_entity_poly.pdbx_seq_one_letter_code
_entity_poly.pdbx_strand_id
1 'polypeptide(L)'
;MSGSRSSPLTVLSMHQPWASLLVYGLKRIEGRGWPTEHTGQLWIHSSSKQASAQEIEEMQAFYRQIHEQEGTDISPNIPKTYPTSVLLGCVEVVACYSADDMDSWQTLPDTVKQEIASPFCFLCESAL
;
A
#
# COMPACT_ATOMS: atom_id res chain seq x y z
N MET A 1 23.04 -18.73 25.66
CA MET A 1 22.09 -17.63 25.38
C MET A 1 22.44 -17.04 24.02
N SER A 2 21.81 -17.51 22.94
CA SER A 2 21.98 -16.89 21.63
C SER A 2 21.19 -15.59 21.62
N GLY A 3 21.89 -14.45 21.62
CA GLY A 3 21.24 -13.15 21.42
C GLY A 3 20.63 -13.15 20.03
N SER A 4 19.30 -13.18 19.94
CA SER A 4 18.59 -12.91 18.70
C SER A 4 18.96 -11.50 18.27
N ARG A 5 19.70 -11.35 17.17
CA ARG A 5 19.87 -10.04 16.55
C ARG A 5 18.52 -9.69 15.95
N SER A 6 17.92 -8.60 16.41
CA SER A 6 16.77 -8.00 15.74
C SER A 6 17.16 -7.72 14.30
N SER A 7 16.41 -8.25 13.33
CA SER A 7 16.57 -7.89 11.92
C SER A 7 16.47 -6.36 11.78
N PRO A 8 17.29 -5.74 10.90
CA PRO A 8 17.22 -4.31 10.69
C PRO A 8 15.81 -3.91 10.22
N LEU A 9 15.31 -2.78 10.71
CA LEU A 9 14.01 -2.26 10.28
C LEU A 9 14.13 -1.75 8.84
N THR A 10 13.31 -2.29 7.95
CA THR A 10 13.17 -1.79 6.57
C THR A 10 12.09 -0.71 6.54
N VAL A 11 12.42 0.45 5.99
CA VAL A 11 11.51 1.59 5.83
C VAL A 11 11.41 1.97 4.36
N LEU A 12 10.20 2.16 3.86
CA LEU A 12 9.93 2.71 2.54
C LEU A 12 9.30 4.10 2.68
N SER A 13 9.86 5.07 1.97
CA SER A 13 9.25 6.40 1.83
C SER A 13 8.35 6.46 0.60
N MET A 14 7.17 7.03 0.76
CA MET A 14 6.22 7.23 -0.34
C MET A 14 5.40 8.51 -0.18
N HIS A 15 4.82 9.00 -1.27
CA HIS A 15 4.04 10.23 -1.26
C HIS A 15 2.67 10.03 -0.61
N GLN A 16 2.16 11.09 0.03
CA GLN A 16 0.73 11.16 0.33
C GLN A 16 -0.03 11.39 -0.99
N PRO A 17 -1.32 10.96 -1.09
CA PRO A 17 -2.11 10.29 -0.05
C PRO A 17 -1.85 8.78 0.08
N TRP A 18 -1.11 8.18 -0.87
CA TRP A 18 -0.89 6.74 -0.94
C TRP A 18 -0.27 6.16 0.33
N ALA A 19 0.64 6.88 1.00
CA ALA A 19 1.26 6.42 2.25
C ALA A 19 0.22 6.07 3.33
N SER A 20 -0.74 6.96 3.54
CA SER A 20 -1.80 6.73 4.53
C SER A 20 -2.79 5.67 4.06
N LEU A 21 -3.12 5.67 2.77
CA LEU A 21 -4.03 4.67 2.19
C LEU A 21 -3.48 3.24 2.30
N LEU A 22 -2.16 3.07 2.17
CA LEU A 22 -1.48 1.78 2.34
C LEU A 22 -1.52 1.32 3.80
N VAL A 23 -1.15 2.20 4.74
CA VAL A 23 -1.16 1.88 6.19
C VAL A 23 -2.57 1.60 6.71
N TYR A 24 -3.59 2.29 6.17
CA TYR A 24 -5.00 2.05 6.53
C TYR A 24 -5.60 0.80 5.86
N GLY A 25 -4.82 0.06 5.06
CA GLY A 25 -5.25 -1.19 4.41
C GLY A 25 -6.20 -0.98 3.21
N LEU A 26 -6.30 0.24 2.69
CA LEU A 26 -7.14 0.56 1.54
C LEU A 26 -6.42 0.29 0.23
N LYS A 27 -5.17 0.76 0.14
CA LYS A 27 -4.23 0.41 -0.91
C LYS A 27 -3.57 -0.91 -0.55
N ARG A 28 -3.56 -1.85 -1.50
CA ARG A 28 -3.02 -3.20 -1.32
C ARG A 28 -1.76 -3.44 -2.14
N ILE A 29 -1.57 -2.66 -3.21
CA ILE A 29 -0.36 -2.76 -4.04
C ILE A 29 0.48 -1.52 -3.86
N GLU A 30 1.73 -1.67 -3.43
CA GLU A 30 2.74 -0.61 -3.58
C GLU A 30 3.50 -0.77 -4.90
N GLY A 31 3.32 0.19 -5.81
CA GLY A 31 3.87 0.14 -7.17
C GLY A 31 5.24 0.81 -7.26
N ARG A 32 6.22 0.13 -7.86
CA ARG A 32 7.60 0.61 -8.01
C ARG A 32 8.16 0.30 -9.40
N GLY A 33 9.16 1.07 -9.82
CA GLY A 33 9.93 0.81 -11.04
C GLY A 33 11.02 -0.24 -10.88
N TRP A 34 11.14 -0.84 -9.69
CA TRP A 34 12.18 -1.80 -9.33
C TRP A 34 11.58 -2.91 -8.44
N PRO A 35 12.05 -4.16 -8.56
CA PRO A 35 11.60 -5.26 -7.71
C PRO A 35 12.20 -5.18 -6.32
N THR A 36 11.71 -6.03 -5.41
CA THR A 36 12.30 -6.27 -4.09
C THR A 36 12.24 -7.75 -3.74
N GLU A 37 13.25 -8.24 -3.02
CA GLU A 37 13.23 -9.56 -2.37
C GLU A 37 12.70 -9.47 -0.92
N HIS A 38 12.45 -8.26 -0.42
CA HIS A 38 11.94 -8.04 0.94
C HIS A 38 10.51 -8.60 1.07
N THR A 39 10.34 -9.47 2.05
CA THR A 39 9.04 -9.95 2.53
C THR A 39 8.96 -9.77 4.05
N GLY A 40 7.75 -9.67 4.59
CA GLY A 40 7.50 -9.36 5.99
C GLY A 40 7.35 -7.86 6.26
N GLN A 41 7.55 -7.46 7.51
CA GLN A 41 7.24 -6.11 7.98
C GLN A 41 8.01 -5.02 7.21
N LEU A 42 7.28 -4.05 6.69
CA LEU A 42 7.80 -2.86 6.02
C LEU A 42 7.20 -1.62 6.66
N TRP A 43 8.04 -0.75 7.20
CA TRP A 43 7.62 0.50 7.78
C TRP A 43 7.39 1.56 6.69
N ILE A 44 6.32 2.34 6.83
CA ILE A 44 5.92 3.35 5.85
C ILE A 44 6.18 4.74 6.42
N HIS A 45 7.04 5.47 5.74
CA HIS A 45 7.30 6.88 6.00
C HIS A 45 6.62 7.73 4.92
N SER A 46 5.82 8.72 5.33
CA SER A 46 5.28 9.70 4.41
C SER A 46 6.38 10.68 4.01
N SER A 47 6.65 10.84 2.71
CA SER A 47 7.59 11.84 2.21
C SER A 47 7.17 13.28 2.56
N SER A 48 8.03 14.25 2.28
CA SER A 48 7.76 15.67 2.53
C SER A 48 6.76 16.32 1.55
N LYS A 49 6.50 15.72 0.39
CA LYS A 49 5.58 16.27 -0.61
C LYS A 49 4.16 16.28 -0.05
N GLN A 50 3.53 17.47 -0.03
CA GLN A 50 2.12 17.60 0.29
C GLN A 50 1.27 17.13 -0.89
N ALA A 51 0.27 16.30 -0.59
CA ALA A 51 -0.78 15.97 -1.56
C ALA A 51 -1.70 17.17 -1.74
N SER A 52 -2.16 17.41 -2.98
CA SER A 52 -3.18 18.43 -3.22
C SER A 52 -4.55 17.94 -2.71
N ALA A 53 -5.47 18.87 -2.44
CA ALA A 53 -6.84 18.51 -2.06
C ALA A 53 -7.52 17.65 -3.14
N GLN A 54 -7.28 17.96 -4.41
CA GLN A 54 -7.78 17.20 -5.55
C GLN A 54 -7.21 15.77 -5.56
N GLU A 55 -5.90 15.60 -5.39
CA GLU A 55 -5.25 14.28 -5.38
C GLU A 55 -5.77 13.43 -4.21
N ILE A 56 -6.02 14.05 -3.05
CA ILE A 56 -6.67 13.39 -1.91
C ILE A 56 -8.08 12.94 -2.27
N GLU A 57 -8.92 13.85 -2.78
CA GLU A 57 -10.33 13.57 -3.10
C GLU A 57 -10.45 12.47 -4.17
N GLU A 58 -9.67 12.55 -5.24
CA GLU A 58 -9.63 11.56 -6.31
C GLU A 58 -9.25 10.17 -5.78
N MET A 59 -8.21 10.08 -4.95
CA MET A 59 -7.78 8.80 -4.38
C MET A 59 -8.78 8.26 -3.34
N GLN A 60 -9.39 9.11 -2.52
CA GLN A 60 -10.45 8.68 -1.61
C GLN A 60 -11.67 8.13 -2.36
N ALA A 61 -12.09 8.80 -3.44
CA ALA A 61 -13.19 8.36 -4.28
C ALA A 61 -12.86 7.03 -4.98
N PHE A 62 -11.65 6.91 -5.53
CA PHE A 62 -11.17 5.68 -6.16
C PHE A 62 -11.20 4.48 -5.19
N TYR A 63 -10.57 4.61 -4.01
CA TYR A 63 -10.54 3.50 -3.04
C TYR A 63 -11.91 3.20 -2.45
N ARG A 64 -12.77 4.21 -2.27
CA ARG A 64 -14.17 3.98 -1.87
C ARG A 64 -14.89 3.11 -2.91
N GLN A 65 -14.80 3.48 -4.19
CA GLN A 65 -15.50 2.78 -5.27
C GLN A 65 -15.04 1.32 -5.40
N ILE A 66 -13.74 1.05 -5.40
CA ILE A 66 -13.27 -0.33 -5.59
C ILE A 66 -13.60 -1.22 -4.38
N HIS A 67 -13.62 -0.68 -3.15
CA HIS A 67 -14.01 -1.45 -1.96
C HIS A 67 -15.53 -1.67 -1.88
N GLU A 68 -16.34 -0.72 -2.36
CA GLU A 68 -17.79 -0.90 -2.49
C GLU A 68 -18.15 -2.01 -3.48
N GLN A 69 -17.36 -2.18 -4.56
CA GLN A 69 -17.53 -3.27 -5.53
C GLN A 69 -17.31 -4.67 -4.92
N GLU A 70 -16.53 -4.77 -3.85
CA GLU A 70 -16.26 -6.04 -3.16
C GLU A 70 -17.41 -6.48 -2.24
N GLY A 71 -18.41 -5.63 -2.04
CA GLY A 71 -19.62 -5.97 -1.30
C GLY A 71 -19.37 -6.26 0.18
N THR A 72 -18.31 -5.72 0.77
CA THR A 72 -18.08 -5.87 2.22
C THR A 72 -19.07 -4.97 2.97
N ASP A 73 -19.74 -5.51 4.00
CA ASP A 73 -20.64 -4.75 4.88
C ASP A 73 -19.91 -3.70 5.76
N ILE A 74 -18.60 -3.56 5.58
CA ILE A 74 -17.74 -2.66 6.33
C ILE A 74 -17.42 -1.47 5.44
N SER A 75 -17.90 -0.29 5.84
CA SER A 75 -17.48 0.95 5.18
C SER A 75 -15.96 1.12 5.34
N PRO A 76 -15.20 1.33 4.25
CA PRO A 76 -13.75 1.49 4.33
C PRO A 76 -13.41 2.67 5.24
N ASN A 77 -12.49 2.45 6.19
CA ASN A 77 -12.01 3.51 7.08
C ASN A 77 -11.08 4.45 6.30
N ILE A 78 -11.66 5.44 5.63
CA ILE A 78 -10.90 6.44 4.86
C ILE A 78 -10.17 7.40 5.81
N PRO A 79 -8.83 7.58 5.67
CA PRO A 79 -8.08 8.50 6.51
C PRO A 79 -8.53 9.96 6.31
N LYS A 80 -8.67 10.69 7.43
CA LYS A 80 -9.09 12.11 7.43
C LYS A 80 -7.91 13.08 7.33
N THR A 81 -6.70 12.61 7.55
CA THR A 81 -5.48 13.42 7.63
C THR A 81 -4.32 12.71 6.94
N TYR A 82 -3.45 13.48 6.27
CA TYR A 82 -2.32 12.98 5.50
C TYR A 82 -1.03 13.71 5.93
N PRO A 83 -0.47 13.40 7.11
CA PRO A 83 0.73 14.08 7.59
C PRO A 83 1.93 13.76 6.70
N THR A 84 2.89 14.69 6.62
CA THR A 84 4.13 14.52 5.83
C THR A 84 5.34 14.43 6.76
N SER A 85 6.44 13.85 6.25
CA SER A 85 7.71 13.70 6.97
C SER A 85 7.60 12.96 8.31
N VAL A 86 6.70 11.98 8.40
CA VAL A 86 6.48 11.17 9.62
C VAL A 86 6.46 9.67 9.29
N LEU A 87 6.90 8.86 10.24
CA LEU A 87 6.72 7.41 10.22
C LEU A 87 5.27 7.10 10.60
N LEU A 88 4.48 6.59 9.65
CA LEU A 88 3.03 6.41 9.82
C LEU A 88 2.68 5.11 10.55
N GLY A 89 3.38 4.03 10.21
CA GLY A 89 3.05 2.68 10.64
C GLY A 89 3.80 1.66 9.79
N CYS A 90 3.29 0.45 9.71
CA CYS A 90 3.87 -0.60 8.89
C CYS A 90 2.78 -1.43 8.20
N VAL A 91 3.20 -2.12 7.15
CA VAL A 91 2.45 -3.14 6.43
C VAL A 91 3.28 -4.41 6.34
N GLU A 92 2.67 -5.52 5.99
CA GLU A 92 3.39 -6.74 5.64
C GLU A 92 3.52 -6.85 4.12
N VAL A 93 4.74 -6.94 3.60
CA VAL A 93 4.97 -7.27 2.19
C VAL A 93 4.90 -8.79 2.05
N VAL A 94 3.84 -9.27 1.42
CA VAL A 94 3.61 -10.71 1.21
C VAL A 94 4.49 -11.23 0.08
N ALA A 95 4.56 -10.46 -1.02
CA ALA A 95 5.32 -10.82 -2.21
C ALA A 95 5.54 -9.60 -3.11
N CYS A 96 6.45 -9.76 -4.08
CA CYS A 96 6.67 -8.80 -5.16
C CYS A 96 6.53 -9.52 -6.51
N TYR A 97 5.70 -8.98 -7.39
CA TYR A 97 5.45 -9.51 -8.73
C TYR A 97 5.65 -8.45 -9.80
N SER A 98 5.83 -8.87 -11.05
CA SER A 98 5.69 -7.96 -12.18
C SER A 98 4.22 -7.60 -12.41
N ALA A 99 3.95 -6.45 -13.02
CA ALA A 99 2.61 -6.06 -13.42
C ALA A 99 1.97 -7.10 -14.36
N ASP A 100 2.74 -7.60 -15.33
CA ASP A 100 2.28 -8.59 -16.31
C ASP A 100 1.90 -9.91 -15.62
N ASP A 101 2.70 -10.36 -14.65
CA ASP A 101 2.38 -11.56 -13.88
C ASP A 101 1.06 -11.38 -13.12
N MET A 102 0.91 -10.28 -12.37
CA MET A 102 -0.31 -10.03 -11.60
C MET A 102 -1.55 -9.87 -12.48
N ASP A 103 -1.43 -9.17 -13.62
CA ASP A 103 -2.55 -8.95 -14.53
C ASP A 103 -3.03 -10.26 -15.17
N SER A 104 -2.08 -11.19 -15.44
CA SER A 104 -2.38 -12.52 -15.99
C SER A 104 -3.18 -13.43 -15.05
N TRP A 105 -3.22 -13.12 -13.74
CA TRP A 105 -3.90 -13.96 -12.76
C TRP A 105 -5.41 -13.86 -12.90
N GLN A 106 -6.05 -14.97 -13.28
CA GLN A 106 -7.51 -15.02 -13.44
C GLN A 106 -8.27 -14.92 -12.12
N THR A 107 -7.65 -15.31 -11.02
CA THR A 107 -8.26 -15.30 -9.68
C THR A 107 -8.00 -14.01 -8.91
N LEU A 108 -7.18 -13.10 -9.43
CA LEU A 108 -6.92 -11.82 -8.78
C LEU A 108 -8.16 -10.92 -8.99
N PRO A 109 -8.79 -10.40 -7.91
CA PRO A 109 -9.96 -9.55 -8.06
C PRO A 109 -9.69 -8.33 -8.95
N ASP A 110 -10.64 -7.98 -9.82
CA ASP A 110 -10.52 -6.82 -10.71
C ASP A 110 -10.29 -5.51 -9.95
N THR A 111 -10.81 -5.43 -8.73
CA THR A 111 -10.59 -4.31 -7.80
C THR A 111 -9.14 -4.18 -7.36
N VAL A 112 -8.42 -5.29 -7.21
CA VAL A 112 -6.97 -5.29 -6.93
C VAL A 112 -6.18 -4.97 -8.20
N LYS A 113 -6.59 -5.50 -9.37
CA LYS A 113 -5.95 -5.21 -10.66
C LYS A 113 -5.97 -3.72 -11.00
N GLN A 114 -7.06 -3.03 -10.66
CA GLN A 114 -7.18 -1.58 -10.85
C GLN A 114 -6.11 -0.76 -10.11
N GLU A 115 -5.41 -1.33 -9.11
CA GLU A 115 -4.31 -0.66 -8.42
C GLU A 115 -2.94 -0.78 -9.12
N ILE A 116 -2.83 -1.66 -10.13
CA ILE A 116 -1.58 -1.91 -10.86
C ILE A 116 -1.27 -0.70 -11.76
N ALA A 117 -0.24 0.05 -11.37
CA ALA A 117 0.18 1.27 -12.08
C ALA A 117 1.70 1.35 -12.29
N SER A 118 2.44 0.28 -11.97
CA SER A 118 3.91 0.28 -12.04
C SER A 118 4.45 -1.10 -12.42
N PRO A 119 5.64 -1.19 -13.04
CA PRO A 119 6.20 -2.46 -13.52
C PRO A 119 6.36 -3.54 -12.44
N PHE A 120 6.63 -3.15 -11.19
CA PHE A 120 6.73 -4.06 -10.05
C PHE A 120 5.71 -3.68 -8.98
N CYS A 121 5.03 -4.69 -8.47
CA CYS A 121 3.92 -4.56 -7.55
C CYS A 121 4.26 -5.32 -6.26
N PHE A 122 4.38 -4.58 -5.17
CA PHE A 122 4.59 -5.15 -3.85
C PHE A 122 3.19 -5.38 -3.27
N LEU A 123 2.81 -6.65 -3.09
CA LEU A 123 1.54 -7.01 -2.48
C LEU A 123 1.67 -6.81 -0.97
N CYS A 124 0.84 -5.93 -0.42
CA CYS A 124 0.86 -5.52 0.96
C CYS A 124 -0.44 -5.87 1.67
N GLU A 125 -0.30 -6.34 2.91
CA GLU A 125 -1.41 -6.55 3.84
C GLU A 125 -1.27 -5.64 5.06
N SER A 126 -2.40 -5.33 5.71
CA SER A 126 -2.38 -4.58 6.96
C SER A 126 -1.68 -5.41 8.04
N ALA A 127 -0.67 -4.82 8.69
CA ALA A 127 -0.04 -5.45 9.84
C ALA A 127 -1.03 -5.39 11.01
N LEU A 128 -1.57 -6.56 11.39
CA LEU A 128 -2.51 -6.75 12.51
C LEU A 128 -1.99 -6.15 13.83
#